data_AF-A0A6F9JAW3-F1
#
_entry.id   AF-A0A6F9JAW3-F1
#
_cell.length_a   1.000
_cell.length_b   1.000
_cell.length_c   1.000
_cell.angle_alpha   90.00
_cell.angle_beta   90.00
_cell.angle_gamma   90.00
#
_symmetry.space_group_name_H-M   'P 1'
#
loop_
_entity.id
_entity.type
_entity.pdbx_description
1 polymer ?
#
loop_
_entity_poly.entity_id
_entity_poly.type
_entity_poly.pdbx_seq_one_letter_code
_entity_poly.pdbx_strand_id
1 'polypeptide(L)'
;MIQKARSASSQSLLREAETAIFLIKDENMKRWFEEEARKVIEKRRDPDAYMTGATDLKRVLLAYLSQQGEVKTANIWCRSILSYKVSEFLEELEQILQQHNIEGVVELHWQDRELNSPHIQFVGTNAEFAEKIIAEAIVERGFEKNISEALTLPDIPAYYSQDKSDIRVVRTDDIVRDEEEFKQAEIEYKARQSHIKEFVNVIKNAFNPTNFKLKFEKLHDEIEQLRASLYNEIFVSEFNPRRNKAKVIISDVLNKDITNIVTDTNNRKFSNKQGDKR
;
A
#
# COMPACT_ATOMS: atom_id res chain seq x y z
N MET A 1 -8.64 25.94 23.52
CA MET A 1 -7.88 27.14 23.09
C MET A 1 -8.64 27.97 22.04
N ILE A 2 -9.56 28.82 22.50
CA ILE A 2 -10.36 29.68 21.61
C ILE A 2 -9.60 30.94 21.20
N GLN A 3 -9.64 31.25 19.91
CA GLN A 3 -9.05 32.41 19.27
C GLN A 3 -10.11 33.13 18.43
N LYS A 4 -9.80 34.38 18.05
CA LYS A 4 -10.56 35.07 17.00
C LYS A 4 -10.53 34.25 15.71
N ALA A 5 -11.58 34.36 14.89
CA ALA A 5 -11.60 33.75 13.57
C ALA A 5 -10.32 34.08 12.79
N ARG A 6 -9.78 33.08 12.11
CA ARG A 6 -8.70 33.29 11.14
C ARG A 6 -9.16 34.26 10.05
N SER A 7 -8.25 35.11 9.58
CA SER A 7 -8.51 35.99 8.43
C SER A 7 -8.52 35.20 7.12
N ALA A 8 -9.17 35.73 6.08
CA ALA A 8 -9.13 35.15 4.73
C ALA A 8 -7.70 35.07 4.14
N SER A 9 -6.78 35.93 4.57
CA SER A 9 -5.37 35.88 4.21
C SER A 9 -4.53 34.90 5.05
N SER A 10 -5.15 34.19 6.01
CA SER A 10 -4.43 33.23 6.86
C SER A 10 -3.86 32.10 6.02
N GLN A 11 -2.63 31.70 6.32
CA GLN A 11 -1.98 30.53 5.73
C GLN A 11 -2.40 29.22 6.42
N SER A 12 -3.09 29.29 7.57
CA SER A 12 -3.50 28.11 8.35
C SER A 12 -4.92 27.62 8.06
N LEU A 13 -5.82 28.49 7.55
CA LEU A 13 -7.21 28.11 7.23
C LEU A 13 -7.28 27.50 5.84
N LEU A 14 -7.98 26.37 5.67
CA LEU A 14 -8.04 25.59 4.43
C LEU A 14 -6.63 25.26 3.89
N ARG A 15 -5.68 25.02 4.80
CA ARG A 15 -4.36 24.54 4.41
C ARG A 15 -4.46 23.09 4.00
N GLU A 16 -5.13 22.28 4.81
CA GLU A 16 -5.36 20.86 4.60
C GLU A 16 -6.71 20.67 3.88
N ALA A 17 -6.84 21.35 2.73
CA ALA A 17 -8.13 21.46 2.04
C ALA A 17 -8.61 20.12 1.48
N GLU A 18 -7.70 19.18 1.19
CA GLU A 18 -8.05 17.85 0.69
C GLU A 18 -8.70 16.99 1.79
N THR A 19 -8.31 17.21 3.04
CA THR A 19 -8.80 16.45 4.22
C THR A 19 -9.73 17.25 5.12
N ALA A 20 -10.11 18.47 4.72
CA ALA A 20 -10.99 19.34 5.47
C ALA A 20 -12.45 18.83 5.49
N ILE A 21 -13.07 18.85 6.67
CA ILE A 21 -14.48 18.49 6.85
C ILE A 21 -15.32 19.77 6.80
N PHE A 22 -16.21 19.87 5.82
CA PHE A 22 -17.17 20.97 5.70
C PHE A 22 -18.49 20.63 6.41
N LEU A 23 -18.68 21.19 7.61
CA LEU A 23 -19.91 21.08 8.40
C LEU A 23 -20.83 22.25 8.03
N ILE A 24 -21.58 22.11 6.95
CA ILE A 24 -22.49 23.14 6.43
C ILE A 24 -23.90 22.55 6.31
N LYS A 25 -24.91 23.18 6.92
CA LYS A 25 -26.29 22.65 6.91
C LYS A 25 -26.98 22.77 5.56
N ASP A 26 -26.73 23.87 4.84
CA ASP A 26 -27.27 24.04 3.50
C ASP A 26 -26.48 23.15 2.53
N GLU A 27 -27.12 22.08 2.07
CA GLU A 27 -26.52 21.08 1.18
C GLU A 27 -26.04 21.67 -0.15
N ASN A 28 -26.71 22.70 -0.69
CA ASN A 28 -26.25 23.35 -1.92
C ASN A 28 -24.97 24.14 -1.66
N MET A 29 -24.91 24.84 -0.52
CA MET A 29 -23.70 25.56 -0.11
C MET A 29 -22.56 24.61 0.24
N LYS A 30 -22.85 23.48 0.92
CA LYS A 30 -21.86 22.43 1.22
C LYS A 30 -21.20 21.96 -0.08
N ARG A 31 -22.00 21.56 -1.07
CA ARG A 31 -21.51 21.13 -2.39
C ARG A 31 -20.71 22.22 -3.11
N TRP A 32 -21.17 23.47 -3.03
CA TRP A 32 -20.43 24.58 -3.62
C TRP A 32 -19.04 24.73 -2.98
N PHE A 33 -18.95 24.67 -1.64
CA PHE A 33 -17.66 24.73 -0.94
C PHE A 33 -16.75 23.55 -1.31
N GLU A 34 -17.29 22.34 -1.38
CA GLU A 34 -16.55 21.14 -1.80
C GLU A 34 -16.03 21.25 -3.24
N GLU A 35 -16.85 21.75 -4.17
CA GLU A 35 -16.46 21.96 -5.57
C GLU A 35 -15.38 23.03 -5.71
N GLU A 36 -15.52 24.16 -5.01
CA GLU A 36 -14.49 25.22 -5.03
C GLU A 36 -13.21 24.79 -4.33
N ALA A 37 -13.30 24.03 -3.22
CA ALA A 37 -12.14 23.42 -2.58
C ALA A 37 -11.39 22.51 -3.55
N ARG A 38 -12.10 21.67 -4.32
CA ARG A 38 -11.51 20.81 -5.34
C ARG A 38 -10.74 21.59 -6.40
N LYS A 39 -11.30 22.69 -6.90
CA LYS A 39 -10.61 23.57 -7.86
C LYS A 39 -9.35 24.19 -7.26
N VAL A 40 -9.40 24.60 -5.98
CA VAL A 40 -8.24 25.13 -5.26
C VAL A 40 -7.15 24.06 -5.12
N ILE A 41 -7.53 22.82 -4.79
CA ILE A 41 -6.63 21.68 -4.66
C ILE A 41 -5.94 21.37 -5.98
N GLU A 42 -6.72 21.24 -7.07
CA GLU A 42 -6.18 20.97 -8.41
C GLU A 42 -5.15 22.02 -8.82
N LYS A 43 -5.46 23.31 -8.60
CA LYS A 43 -4.53 24.41 -8.89
C LYS A 43 -3.31 24.44 -7.98
N ARG A 44 -3.39 23.96 -6.73
CA ARG A 44 -2.21 23.85 -5.85
C ARG A 44 -1.23 22.80 -6.34
N ARG A 45 -1.72 21.79 -7.07
CA ARG A 45 -0.92 20.71 -7.64
C ARG A 45 -0.31 21.08 -9.00
N ASP A 46 -0.83 22.14 -9.64
CA ASP A 46 -0.31 22.67 -10.90
C ASP A 46 0.91 23.60 -10.67
N PRO A 47 2.11 23.23 -11.13
CA PRO A 47 3.32 24.05 -10.95
C PRO A 47 3.26 25.39 -11.70
N ASP A 48 2.40 25.52 -12.72
CA ASP A 48 2.29 26.73 -13.54
C ASP A 48 1.18 27.68 -13.04
N ALA A 49 0.41 27.28 -12.02
CA ALA A 49 -0.68 28.08 -11.49
C ALA A 49 -0.19 29.25 -10.62
N TYR A 50 -0.36 30.48 -11.11
CA TYR A 50 0.01 31.70 -10.37
C TYR A 50 -0.97 32.04 -9.22
N MET A 51 -2.25 31.63 -9.34
CA MET A 51 -3.28 31.88 -8.34
C MET A 51 -4.17 30.66 -8.15
N THR A 52 -4.35 30.24 -6.90
CA THR A 52 -5.14 29.05 -6.56
C THR A 52 -6.62 29.35 -6.29
N GLY A 53 -6.98 30.60 -6.00
CA GLY A 53 -8.34 30.98 -5.56
C GLY A 53 -8.63 30.72 -4.08
N ALA A 54 -7.64 30.25 -3.31
CA ALA A 54 -7.82 29.90 -1.90
C ALA A 54 -8.31 31.09 -1.04
N THR A 55 -7.84 32.30 -1.31
CA THR A 55 -8.25 33.50 -0.55
C THR A 55 -9.74 33.80 -0.73
N ASP A 56 -10.27 33.64 -1.94
CA ASP A 56 -11.69 33.88 -2.22
C ASP A 56 -12.57 32.82 -1.58
N LEU A 57 -12.18 31.55 -1.65
CA LEU A 57 -12.85 30.45 -0.96
C LEU A 57 -12.94 30.73 0.56
N LYS A 58 -11.82 31.09 1.20
CA LYS A 58 -11.78 31.43 2.63
C LYS A 58 -12.68 32.63 2.94
N ARG A 59 -12.68 33.66 2.09
CA ARG A 59 -13.52 34.85 2.26
C ARG A 59 -15.01 34.48 2.23
N VAL A 60 -15.43 33.67 1.25
CA VAL A 60 -16.82 33.24 1.12
C VAL A 60 -17.23 32.36 2.30
N LEU A 61 -16.36 31.43 2.72
CA LEU A 61 -16.60 30.57 3.89
C LEU A 61 -16.81 31.38 5.17
N LEU A 62 -15.88 32.29 5.46
CA LEU A 62 -15.97 33.14 6.66
C LEU A 62 -17.20 34.07 6.61
N ALA A 63 -17.54 34.59 5.43
CA ALA A 63 -18.73 35.41 5.26
C ALA A 63 -20.02 34.61 5.49
N TYR A 64 -20.11 33.39 4.96
CA TYR A 64 -21.22 32.47 5.19
C TYR A 64 -21.41 32.17 6.68
N LEU A 65 -20.34 31.73 7.35
CA LEU A 65 -20.38 31.40 8.78
C LEU A 65 -20.73 32.62 9.65
N SER A 66 -20.23 33.81 9.28
CA SER A 66 -20.52 35.06 10.00
C SER A 66 -21.99 35.49 9.89
N GLN A 67 -22.71 35.08 8.85
CA GLN A 67 -24.15 35.32 8.75
C GLN A 67 -24.95 34.45 9.72
N GLN A 68 -24.39 33.31 10.13
CA GLN A 68 -25.04 32.36 11.04
C GLN A 68 -24.71 32.64 12.52
N GLY A 69 -23.56 33.26 12.80
CA GLY A 69 -23.18 33.62 14.17
C GLY A 69 -21.76 34.17 14.29
N GLU A 70 -21.31 34.33 15.53
CA GLU A 70 -19.92 34.72 15.80
C GLU A 70 -18.96 33.59 15.39
N VAL A 71 -18.04 33.89 14.47
CA VAL A 71 -17.03 32.94 14.03
C VAL A 71 -15.80 33.03 14.93
N LYS A 72 -15.35 31.88 15.41
CA LYS A 72 -14.13 31.73 16.20
C LYS A 72 -13.31 30.56 15.69
N THR A 73 -12.08 30.50 16.17
CA THR A 73 -11.19 29.37 15.89
C THR A 73 -10.87 28.65 17.19
N ALA A 74 -11.05 27.34 17.21
CA ALA A 74 -10.62 26.47 18.29
C ALA A 74 -9.45 25.62 17.81
N ASN A 75 -8.42 25.49 18.64
CA ASN A 75 -7.33 24.55 18.40
C ASN A 75 -7.34 23.53 19.54
N ILE A 76 -7.34 22.24 19.18
CA ILE A 76 -7.45 21.12 20.11
C ILE A 76 -6.29 20.15 19.85
N TRP A 77 -5.49 19.87 20.86
CA TRP A 77 -4.33 18.98 20.71
C TRP A 77 -4.74 17.53 20.52
N CYS A 78 -3.98 16.82 19.69
CA CYS A 78 -4.12 15.40 19.48
C CYS A 78 -2.74 14.76 19.36
N ARG A 79 -1.79 15.03 20.27
CA ARG A 79 -0.34 14.76 20.05
C ARG A 79 0.00 13.29 19.80
N SER A 80 -0.85 12.35 20.23
CA SER A 80 -0.66 10.91 20.04
C SER A 80 -1.45 10.33 18.86
N ILE A 81 -2.02 11.17 18.01
CA ILE A 81 -2.67 10.72 16.78
C ILE A 81 -1.67 9.98 15.88
N LEU A 82 -2.13 8.88 15.29
CA LEU A 82 -1.34 8.03 14.41
C LEU A 82 -1.82 8.23 12.99
N SER A 83 -0.87 8.37 12.05
CA SER A 83 -1.19 8.68 10.66
C SER A 83 -2.23 7.71 10.08
N TYR A 84 -2.03 6.41 10.29
CA TYR A 84 -2.85 5.35 9.68
C TYR A 84 -4.29 5.29 10.21
N LYS A 85 -4.61 6.09 11.23
CA LYS A 85 -5.97 6.23 11.79
C LYS A 85 -6.64 7.54 11.39
N VAL A 86 -5.97 8.41 10.64
CA VAL A 86 -6.45 9.77 10.35
C VAL A 86 -7.76 9.74 9.58
N SER A 87 -7.83 9.02 8.45
CA SER A 87 -9.04 8.99 7.62
C SER A 87 -10.26 8.46 8.38
N GLU A 88 -10.11 7.32 9.07
CA GLU A 88 -11.17 6.72 9.90
C GLU A 88 -11.64 7.70 10.99
N PHE A 89 -10.69 8.34 11.68
CA PHE A 89 -11.03 9.29 12.73
C PHE A 89 -11.73 10.55 12.20
N LEU A 90 -11.33 11.09 11.06
CA LEU A 90 -11.96 12.27 10.46
C LEU A 90 -13.40 11.96 10.03
N GLU A 91 -13.65 10.79 9.45
CA GLU A 91 -15.01 10.34 9.11
C GLU A 91 -15.90 10.22 10.35
N GLU A 92 -15.39 9.61 11.42
CA GLU A 92 -16.11 9.51 12.70
C GLU A 92 -16.37 10.88 13.32
N LEU A 93 -15.38 11.77 13.28
CA LEU A 93 -15.48 13.11 13.83
C LEU A 93 -16.52 13.95 13.07
N GLU A 94 -16.59 13.81 11.74
CA GLU A 94 -17.64 14.43 10.94
C GLU A 94 -19.03 14.01 11.45
N GLN A 95 -19.26 12.71 11.64
CA GLN A 95 -20.54 12.19 12.10
C GLN A 95 -20.91 12.71 13.50
N ILE A 96 -19.96 12.71 14.43
CA ILE A 96 -20.17 13.23 15.78
C ILE A 96 -20.58 14.71 15.72
N LEU A 97 -19.85 15.54 14.97
CA LEU A 97 -20.12 16.98 14.90
C LEU A 97 -21.44 17.30 14.18
N GLN A 98 -21.80 16.52 13.16
CA GLN A 98 -23.10 16.62 12.50
C GLN A 98 -24.26 16.31 13.46
N GLN A 99 -24.15 15.28 14.31
CA GLN A 99 -25.17 14.94 15.31
C GLN A 99 -25.40 16.08 16.33
N HIS A 100 -24.36 16.87 16.59
CA HIS A 100 -24.41 18.05 17.46
C HIS A 100 -24.80 19.35 16.76
N ASN A 101 -25.17 19.31 15.47
CA ASN A 101 -25.56 20.47 14.65
C ASN A 101 -24.50 21.60 14.61
N ILE A 102 -23.21 21.23 14.66
CA ILE A 102 -22.10 22.17 14.54
C ILE A 102 -21.96 22.66 13.10
N GLU A 103 -21.67 23.95 12.91
CA GLU A 103 -21.40 24.54 11.59
C GLU A 103 -20.01 25.20 11.54
N GLY A 104 -19.21 24.81 10.55
CA GLY A 104 -17.84 25.27 10.40
C GLY A 104 -17.00 24.37 9.50
N VAL A 105 -15.69 24.52 9.62
CA VAL A 105 -14.69 23.66 8.98
C VAL A 105 -13.77 23.07 10.03
N VAL A 106 -13.43 21.80 9.88
CA VAL A 106 -12.47 21.08 10.72
C VAL A 106 -11.28 20.67 9.85
N GLU A 107 -10.08 20.96 10.33
CA GLU A 107 -8.82 20.58 9.68
C GLU A 107 -7.91 19.90 10.72
N LEU A 108 -7.37 18.73 10.40
CA LEU A 108 -6.29 18.14 11.19
C LEU A 108 -4.96 18.68 10.69
N HIS A 109 -4.14 19.24 11.58
CA HIS A 109 -2.82 19.76 11.27
C HIS A 109 -1.75 18.92 11.96
N TRP A 110 -0.83 18.31 11.22
CA TRP A 110 0.22 17.48 11.81
C TRP A 110 1.28 18.28 12.55
N GLN A 111 1.76 19.36 11.93
CA GLN A 111 2.67 20.31 12.56
C GLN A 111 2.58 21.64 11.83
N ASP A 112 2.26 22.71 12.58
CA ASP A 112 2.21 24.07 12.06
C ASP A 112 3.24 24.96 12.78
N ARG A 113 3.66 26.05 12.12
CA ARG A 113 4.56 27.10 12.64
C ARG A 113 4.02 27.81 13.89
N GLU A 114 2.71 27.72 14.16
CA GLU A 114 2.07 28.34 15.32
C GLU A 114 2.06 27.44 16.56
N LEU A 115 1.76 26.15 16.36
CA LEU A 115 1.42 25.22 17.44
C LEU A 115 2.42 24.06 17.55
N ASN A 116 3.24 23.82 16.53
CA ASN A 116 4.39 22.89 16.53
C ASN A 116 4.09 21.49 17.08
N SER A 117 2.85 21.01 16.92
CA SER A 117 2.39 19.69 17.34
C SER A 117 1.07 19.36 16.64
N PRO A 118 0.71 18.06 16.53
CA PRO A 118 -0.56 17.65 15.95
C PRO A 118 -1.76 18.25 16.70
N HIS A 119 -2.64 18.90 15.97
CA HIS A 119 -3.85 19.50 16.51
C HIS A 119 -4.98 19.51 15.47
N ILE A 120 -6.21 19.52 15.94
CA ILE A 120 -7.39 19.84 15.14
C ILE A 120 -7.64 21.35 15.24
N GLN A 121 -7.75 22.00 14.09
CA GLN A 121 -8.21 23.38 13.96
C GLN A 121 -9.69 23.35 13.53
N PHE A 122 -10.56 23.89 14.36
CA PHE A 122 -11.96 24.16 14.01
C PHE A 122 -12.14 25.65 13.77
N VAL A 123 -12.79 26.03 12.67
CA VAL A 123 -13.21 27.41 12.39
C VAL A 123 -14.69 27.43 12.07
N GLY A 124 -15.48 28.07 12.93
CA GLY A 124 -16.93 27.98 12.81
C GLY A 124 -17.69 28.75 13.88
N THR A 125 -19.00 28.54 13.88
CA THR A 125 -19.89 29.04 14.94
C THR A 125 -19.84 28.11 16.14
N ASN A 126 -20.18 28.62 17.33
CA ASN A 126 -20.19 27.83 18.59
C ASN A 126 -18.86 27.09 18.87
N ALA A 127 -17.73 27.73 18.60
CA ALA A 127 -16.41 27.11 18.70
C ALA A 127 -16.10 26.56 20.10
N GLU A 128 -16.59 27.20 21.17
CA GLU A 128 -16.47 26.73 22.55
C GLU A 128 -17.14 25.37 22.78
N PHE A 129 -18.25 25.12 22.09
CA PHE A 129 -18.98 23.86 22.20
C PHE A 129 -18.36 22.78 21.31
N ALA A 130 -18.02 23.13 20.07
CA ALA A 130 -17.29 22.25 19.15
C ALA A 130 -15.95 21.80 19.75
N GLU A 131 -15.21 22.71 20.40
CA GLU A 131 -13.95 22.43 21.08
C GLU A 131 -14.07 21.29 22.11
N LYS A 132 -15.15 21.29 22.90
CA LYS A 132 -15.38 20.26 23.92
C LYS A 132 -15.67 18.89 23.30
N ILE A 133 -16.57 18.86 22.31
CA ILE A 133 -16.93 17.63 21.60
C ILE A 133 -15.70 17.02 20.92
N ILE A 134 -14.90 17.85 20.25
CA ILE A 134 -13.67 17.40 19.59
C ILE A 134 -12.67 16.86 20.61
N ALA A 135 -12.48 17.55 21.74
CA ALA A 135 -11.57 17.11 22.80
C ALA A 135 -12.01 15.78 23.43
N GLU A 136 -13.32 15.59 23.67
CA GLU A 136 -13.87 14.32 24.14
C GLU A 136 -13.58 13.19 23.15
N ALA A 137 -13.88 13.38 21.87
CA ALA A 137 -13.63 12.38 20.83
C ALA A 137 -12.15 11.99 20.71
N ILE A 138 -11.23 12.95 20.83
CA ILE A 138 -9.77 12.74 20.82
C ILE A 138 -9.32 11.90 22.02
N VAL A 139 -9.82 12.21 23.22
CA VAL A 139 -9.44 11.54 24.46
C VAL A 139 -9.98 10.12 24.51
N GLU A 140 -11.23 9.91 24.08
CA GLU A 140 -11.83 8.56 23.98
C GLU A 140 -11.02 7.61 23.10
N ARG A 141 -10.36 8.14 22.07
CA ARG A 141 -9.50 7.37 21.14
C ARG A 141 -8.05 7.25 21.61
N GLY A 142 -7.71 7.87 22.75
CA GLY A 142 -6.36 7.86 23.31
C GLY A 142 -5.36 8.72 22.54
N PHE A 143 -5.82 9.69 21.74
CA PHE A 143 -4.94 10.63 21.03
C PHE A 143 -4.46 11.77 21.93
N GLU A 144 -5.11 11.97 23.08
CA GLU A 144 -4.61 12.74 24.21
C GLU A 144 -4.92 12.07 25.55
N LYS A 145 -4.18 12.46 26.58
CA LYS A 145 -4.30 11.85 27.92
C LYS A 145 -5.63 12.16 28.61
N ASN A 146 -6.11 13.40 28.48
CA ASN A 146 -7.32 13.89 29.11
C ASN A 146 -7.77 15.20 28.42
N ILE A 147 -9.01 15.61 28.69
CA ILE A 147 -9.62 16.81 28.08
C ILE A 147 -8.80 18.06 28.41
N SER A 148 -8.27 18.18 29.63
CA SER A 148 -7.46 19.33 30.01
C SER A 148 -6.23 19.44 29.10
N GLU A 149 -5.46 18.36 28.93
CA GLU A 149 -4.29 18.33 28.04
C GLU A 149 -4.64 18.66 26.58
N ALA A 150 -5.78 18.19 26.09
CA ALA A 150 -6.28 18.51 24.75
C ALA A 150 -6.61 20.00 24.58
N LEU A 151 -7.06 20.67 25.65
CA LEU A 151 -7.53 22.07 25.61
C LEU A 151 -6.52 23.10 26.14
N THR A 152 -5.47 22.67 26.83
CA THR A 152 -4.51 23.54 27.51
C THR A 152 -3.52 24.13 26.51
N LEU A 153 -3.32 25.46 26.57
CA LEU A 153 -2.16 26.10 25.96
C LEU A 153 -0.91 25.57 26.68
N PRO A 154 0.04 24.92 26.00
CA PRO A 154 1.23 24.42 26.68
C PRO A 154 1.92 25.57 27.40
N ASP A 155 2.22 25.38 28.68
CA ASP A 155 2.98 26.32 29.54
C ASP A 155 4.48 26.35 29.17
N ILE A 156 4.81 25.83 27.98
CA ILE A 156 6.14 25.80 27.41
C ILE A 156 6.28 27.12 26.67
N PRO A 157 7.18 28.04 27.07
CA PRO A 157 7.48 29.20 26.24
C PRO A 157 7.80 28.66 24.87
N ALA A 158 7.13 29.18 23.83
CA ALA A 158 7.52 28.94 22.45
C ALA A 158 9.04 29.12 22.42
N TYR A 159 9.78 28.02 22.23
CA TYR A 159 11.23 28.00 22.41
C TYR A 159 11.85 29.24 21.76
N TYR A 160 12.90 29.77 22.39
CA TYR A 160 13.76 30.85 21.90
C TYR A 160 13.57 31.10 20.42
N SER A 161 13.25 32.34 20.07
CA SER A 161 13.20 32.94 18.75
C SER A 161 14.39 32.57 17.85
N GLN A 162 14.52 31.29 17.49
CA GLN A 162 15.23 30.81 16.34
C GLN A 162 14.30 31.10 15.18
N ASP A 163 14.85 31.76 14.16
CA ASP A 163 14.13 32.12 12.96
C ASP A 163 13.28 30.93 12.49
N LYS A 164 11.96 31.13 12.49
CA LYS A 164 10.95 30.12 12.13
C LYS A 164 11.08 29.61 10.68
N SER A 165 12.14 29.98 9.97
CA SER A 165 12.40 29.58 8.58
C SER A 165 12.62 28.08 8.44
N ASP A 166 13.13 27.41 9.48
CA ASP A 166 13.64 26.04 9.37
C ASP A 166 12.66 24.97 9.90
N ILE A 167 11.49 25.38 10.42
CA ILE A 167 10.46 24.44 10.88
C ILE A 167 9.85 23.77 9.65
N ARG A 168 10.09 22.45 9.51
CA ARG A 168 9.46 21.62 8.50
C ARG A 168 7.97 21.50 8.80
N VAL A 169 7.14 22.07 7.92
CA VAL A 169 5.69 21.92 7.97
C VAL A 169 5.35 20.58 7.31
N VAL A 170 4.65 19.72 8.04
CA VAL A 170 4.14 18.45 7.51
C VAL A 170 2.64 18.60 7.30
N ARG A 171 2.19 18.36 6.06
CA ARG A 171 0.78 18.45 5.68
C ARG A 171 0.08 17.12 5.90
N THR A 172 -1.15 17.19 6.36
CA THR A 172 -2.02 16.03 6.54
C THR A 172 -2.44 15.47 5.19
N ASP A 173 -2.71 16.35 4.22
CA ASP A 173 -3.05 15.95 2.84
C ASP A 173 -1.96 15.04 2.22
N ASP A 174 -0.67 15.35 2.47
CA ASP A 174 0.45 14.52 1.99
C ASP A 174 0.51 13.15 2.69
N ILE A 175 0.23 13.10 4.00
CA ILE A 175 0.22 11.86 4.77
C ILE A 175 -0.88 10.92 4.28
N VAL A 176 -2.11 11.43 4.10
CA VAL A 176 -3.25 10.64 3.65
C VAL A 176 -3.00 10.09 2.24
N ARG A 177 -2.43 10.91 1.34
CA ARG A 177 -2.04 10.46 -0.01
C ARG A 177 -1.02 9.33 0.04
N ASP A 178 0.05 9.48 0.83
CA ASP A 178 1.07 8.45 0.97
C ASP A 178 0.45 7.12 1.48
N GLU A 179 -0.49 7.18 2.41
CA GLU A 179 -1.20 6.01 2.92
C GLU A 179 -2.07 5.32 1.88
N GLU A 180 -2.77 6.07 1.04
CA GLU A 180 -3.54 5.54 -0.08
C GLU A 180 -2.63 4.84 -1.10
N GLU A 181 -1.49 5.44 -1.43
CA GLU A 181 -0.48 4.84 -2.31
C GLU A 181 0.08 3.54 -1.73
N PHE A 182 0.38 3.49 -0.43
CA PHE A 182 0.83 2.26 0.24
C PHE A 182 -0.24 1.17 0.24
N LYS A 183 -1.49 1.51 0.54
CA LYS A 183 -2.62 0.55 0.49
C LYS A 183 -2.79 -0.03 -0.91
N GLN A 184 -2.73 0.82 -1.93
CA GLN A 184 -2.85 0.40 -3.33
C GLN A 184 -1.69 -0.51 -3.75
N ALA A 185 -0.46 -0.15 -3.40
CA ALA A 185 0.72 -0.97 -3.66
C ALA A 185 0.65 -2.34 -2.95
N GLU A 186 0.10 -2.40 -1.73
CA GLU A 186 -0.09 -3.65 -1.01
C GLU A 186 -1.13 -4.56 -1.70
N ILE A 187 -2.24 -3.97 -2.19
CA ILE A 187 -3.26 -4.70 -2.95
C ILE A 187 -2.66 -5.27 -4.24
N GLU A 188 -1.93 -4.46 -4.99
CA GLU A 188 -1.26 -4.89 -6.22
C GLU A 188 -0.21 -5.98 -5.96
N TYR A 189 0.55 -5.87 -4.87
CA TYR A 189 1.49 -6.90 -4.45
C TYR A 189 0.77 -8.21 -4.13
N LYS A 190 -0.34 -8.18 -3.38
CA LYS A 190 -1.16 -9.37 -3.08
C LYS A 190 -1.73 -10.00 -4.34
N ALA A 191 -2.23 -9.18 -5.27
CA ALA A 191 -2.74 -9.66 -6.56
C ALA A 191 -1.63 -10.35 -7.38
N ARG A 192 -0.44 -9.74 -7.45
CA ARG A 192 0.73 -10.32 -8.13
C ARG A 192 1.17 -11.65 -7.49
N GLN A 193 1.15 -11.74 -6.16
CA GLN A 193 1.45 -12.98 -5.45
C GLN A 193 0.42 -14.09 -5.74
N SER A 194 -0.87 -13.76 -5.85
CA SER A 194 -1.90 -14.72 -6.26
C SER A 194 -1.64 -15.24 -7.67
N HIS A 195 -1.35 -14.34 -8.61
CA HIS A 195 -1.06 -14.70 -10.00
C HIS A 195 0.18 -15.60 -10.12
N ILE A 196 1.24 -15.31 -9.36
CA ILE A 196 2.44 -16.18 -9.31
C ILE A 196 2.10 -17.56 -8.76
N LYS A 197 1.29 -17.64 -7.68
CA LYS A 197 0.87 -18.94 -7.12
C LYS A 197 0.03 -19.75 -8.10
N GLU A 198 -0.89 -19.12 -8.81
CA GLU A 198 -1.68 -19.75 -9.87
C GLU A 198 -0.78 -20.27 -10.99
N PHE A 199 0.16 -19.45 -11.46
CA PHE A 199 1.12 -19.85 -12.48
C PHE A 199 2.00 -21.03 -12.03
N VAL A 200 2.51 -21.01 -10.80
CA VAL A 200 3.26 -22.13 -10.22
C VAL A 200 2.39 -23.39 -10.11
N ASN A 201 1.11 -23.26 -9.77
CA ASN A 201 0.20 -24.41 -9.73
C ASN A 201 -0.08 -24.97 -11.13
N VAL A 202 -0.23 -24.12 -12.15
CA VAL A 202 -0.34 -24.55 -13.55
C VAL A 202 0.91 -25.31 -13.97
N ILE A 203 2.11 -24.80 -13.67
CA ILE A 203 3.37 -25.50 -13.93
C ILE A 203 3.42 -26.83 -13.20
N LYS A 204 3.12 -26.88 -11.89
CA LYS A 204 3.13 -28.12 -11.12
C LYS A 204 2.15 -29.17 -11.66
N ASN A 205 0.98 -28.74 -12.11
CA ASN A 205 -0.02 -29.62 -12.72
C ASN A 205 0.40 -30.10 -14.12
N ALA A 206 1.08 -29.25 -14.91
CA ALA A 206 1.65 -29.62 -16.20
C ALA A 206 2.86 -30.57 -16.06
N PHE A 207 3.68 -30.38 -15.03
CA PHE A 207 4.84 -31.20 -14.69
C PHE A 207 4.51 -32.30 -13.67
N ASN A 208 3.29 -32.84 -13.69
CA ASN A 208 2.91 -33.94 -12.81
C ASN A 208 3.79 -35.17 -13.12
N PRO A 209 4.69 -35.60 -12.20
CA PRO A 209 5.69 -36.63 -12.47
C PRO A 209 5.08 -37.99 -12.83
N THR A 210 3.82 -38.22 -12.46
CA THR A 210 3.04 -39.40 -12.83
C THR A 210 2.86 -39.54 -14.34
N ASN A 211 2.63 -38.43 -15.07
CA ASN A 211 2.47 -38.45 -16.53
C ASN A 211 3.78 -38.67 -17.28
N PHE A 212 4.91 -38.18 -16.73
CA PHE A 212 6.23 -38.46 -17.28
C PHE A 212 6.64 -39.91 -17.01
N LYS A 213 6.37 -40.43 -15.80
CA LYS A 213 6.68 -41.81 -15.43
C LYS A 213 5.86 -42.82 -16.25
N LEU A 214 4.57 -42.58 -16.46
CA LEU A 214 3.72 -43.40 -17.32
C LEU A 214 4.16 -43.39 -18.80
N LYS A 215 4.65 -42.26 -19.32
CA LYS A 215 5.19 -42.20 -20.69
C LYS A 215 6.50 -42.99 -20.82
N PHE A 216 7.37 -42.94 -19.82
CA PHE A 216 8.61 -43.72 -19.80
C PHE A 216 8.37 -45.21 -19.60
N GLU A 217 7.44 -45.60 -18.72
CA GLU A 217 7.07 -47.00 -18.50
C GLU A 217 6.44 -47.60 -19.77
N LYS A 218 5.53 -46.89 -20.45
CA LYS A 218 5.00 -47.35 -21.75
C LYS A 218 6.08 -47.51 -22.82
N LEU A 219 7.02 -46.56 -22.90
CA LEU A 219 8.14 -46.66 -23.85
C LEU A 219 9.05 -47.85 -23.51
N HIS A 220 9.26 -48.12 -22.22
CA HIS A 220 10.04 -49.28 -21.77
C HIS A 220 9.34 -50.60 -22.10
N ASP A 221 8.04 -50.69 -21.87
CA ASP A 221 7.22 -51.86 -22.21
C ASP A 221 7.19 -52.10 -23.73
N GLU A 222 7.08 -51.06 -24.55
CA GLU A 222 7.18 -51.17 -26.01
C GLU A 222 8.56 -51.66 -26.46
N ILE A 223 9.64 -51.17 -25.85
CA ILE A 223 11.01 -51.64 -26.13
C ILE A 223 11.19 -53.11 -25.71
N GLU A 224 10.67 -53.52 -24.55
CA GLU A 224 10.74 -54.91 -24.10
C GLU A 224 9.88 -55.85 -24.95
N GLN A 225 8.71 -55.41 -25.42
CA GLN A 225 7.91 -56.16 -26.39
C GLN A 225 8.65 -56.32 -27.73
N LEU A 226 9.28 -55.25 -28.24
CA LEU A 226 10.12 -55.32 -29.44
C LEU A 226 11.32 -56.25 -29.23
N ARG A 227 11.98 -56.21 -28.06
CA ARG A 227 13.06 -57.14 -27.71
C ARG A 227 12.57 -58.58 -27.67
N ALA A 228 11.44 -58.87 -27.04
CA ALA A 228 10.86 -60.20 -26.98
C ALA A 228 10.44 -60.71 -28.36
N SER A 229 9.89 -59.86 -29.21
CA SER A 229 9.59 -60.17 -30.61
C SER A 229 10.87 -60.50 -31.39
N LEU A 230 11.91 -59.68 -31.25
CA LEU A 230 13.21 -59.90 -31.88
C LEU A 230 13.86 -61.19 -31.37
N TYR A 231 13.78 -61.47 -30.06
CA TYR A 231 14.29 -62.71 -29.47
C TYR A 231 13.55 -63.93 -30.00
N ASN A 232 12.22 -63.86 -30.16
CA ASN A 232 11.43 -64.94 -30.76
C ASN A 232 11.74 -65.12 -32.24
N GLU A 233 11.92 -64.04 -33.02
CA GLU A 233 12.36 -64.14 -34.41
C GLU A 233 13.76 -64.76 -34.53
N ILE A 234 14.69 -64.35 -33.67
CA ILE A 234 16.04 -64.92 -33.59
C ILE A 234 15.97 -66.40 -33.19
N PHE A 235 15.21 -66.76 -32.16
CA PHE A 235 15.09 -68.13 -31.65
C PHE A 235 14.38 -69.07 -32.63
N VAL A 236 13.37 -68.59 -33.37
CA VAL A 236 12.71 -69.33 -34.47
C VAL A 236 13.64 -69.47 -35.67
N SER A 237 14.53 -68.50 -35.93
CA SER A 237 15.55 -68.58 -36.99
C SER A 237 16.75 -69.47 -36.62
N GLU A 238 17.03 -69.66 -35.33
CA GLU A 238 18.18 -70.44 -34.81
C GLU A 238 17.91 -71.94 -34.65
N PHE A 239 16.65 -72.39 -34.80
CA PHE A 239 16.28 -73.82 -34.83
C PHE A 239 16.16 -74.42 -36.24
N ASN A 240 16.63 -73.72 -37.27
CA ASN A 240 16.89 -74.30 -38.59
C ASN A 240 18.41 -74.25 -38.88
N PRO A 241 19.13 -75.38 -38.88
CA PRO A 241 20.61 -75.42 -38.79
C PRO A 241 21.38 -75.01 -40.08
N ARG A 242 20.95 -73.97 -40.81
CA ARG A 242 21.54 -73.62 -42.13
C ARG A 242 22.06 -72.19 -42.32
N ARG A 243 22.25 -71.36 -41.27
CA ARG A 243 22.87 -70.02 -41.46
C ARG A 243 24.04 -69.70 -40.52
N ASN A 244 24.98 -70.65 -40.41
CA ASN A 244 26.27 -70.48 -39.71
C ASN A 244 27.35 -69.70 -40.49
N LYS A 245 26.99 -68.67 -41.28
CA LYS A 245 27.98 -67.81 -41.97
C LYS A 245 27.82 -66.30 -41.78
N ALA A 246 26.79 -65.82 -41.09
CA ALA A 246 26.57 -64.37 -40.88
C ALA A 246 26.82 -63.90 -39.42
N LYS A 247 27.08 -64.82 -38.48
CA LYS A 247 27.26 -64.50 -37.04
C LYS A 247 28.59 -63.84 -36.65
N VAL A 248 29.53 -63.68 -37.58
CA VAL A 248 30.84 -63.06 -37.29
C VAL A 248 30.80 -61.52 -37.41
N ILE A 249 29.76 -60.93 -38.02
CA ILE A 249 29.76 -59.49 -38.33
C ILE A 249 28.96 -58.65 -37.31
N ILE A 250 27.98 -59.25 -36.63
CA ILE A 250 27.04 -58.49 -35.76
C ILE A 250 27.57 -58.37 -34.32
N SER A 251 28.34 -59.34 -33.83
CA SER A 251 28.95 -59.28 -32.49
C SER A 251 30.01 -58.19 -32.34
N ASP A 252 30.65 -57.80 -33.44
CA ASP A 252 31.73 -56.80 -33.45
C ASP A 252 31.21 -55.36 -33.54
N VAL A 253 29.98 -55.18 -34.02
CA VAL A 253 29.34 -53.86 -34.14
C VAL A 253 28.60 -53.50 -32.84
N LEU A 254 27.89 -54.44 -32.21
CA LEU A 254 27.11 -54.16 -31.00
C LEU A 254 27.95 -54.03 -29.71
N ASN A 255 29.13 -54.65 -29.64
CA ASN A 255 29.99 -54.58 -28.44
C ASN A 255 30.90 -53.34 -28.38
N LYS A 256 31.07 -52.60 -29.48
CA LYS A 256 31.90 -51.38 -29.52
C LYS A 256 31.19 -50.12 -29.03
N ASP A 257 29.87 -50.05 -29.17
CA ASP A 257 29.14 -48.82 -28.84
C ASP A 257 28.63 -48.79 -27.39
N ILE A 258 28.34 -49.96 -26.79
CA ILE A 258 27.83 -50.03 -25.41
C ILE A 258 28.93 -49.74 -24.36
N THR A 259 30.19 -50.07 -24.65
CA THR A 259 31.32 -49.77 -23.74
C THR A 259 31.68 -48.28 -23.69
N ASN A 260 31.36 -47.51 -24.73
CA ASN A 260 31.65 -46.07 -24.76
C ASN A 260 30.62 -45.21 -24.03
N ILE A 261 29.41 -45.71 -23.77
CA ILE A 261 28.34 -44.94 -23.12
C ILE A 261 28.39 -45.06 -21.58
N VAL A 262 28.92 -46.17 -21.05
CA VAL A 262 28.92 -46.46 -19.59
C VAL A 262 30.15 -45.89 -18.86
N THR A 263 31.25 -45.61 -19.57
CA THR A 263 32.48 -45.08 -18.96
C THR A 263 32.50 -43.55 -18.78
N ASP A 264 31.72 -42.81 -19.59
CA ASP A 264 31.77 -41.34 -19.59
C ASP A 264 30.89 -40.68 -18.51
N THR A 265 29.88 -41.39 -17.99
CA THR A 265 28.99 -40.85 -16.94
C THR A 265 29.51 -41.07 -15.52
N ASN A 266 30.33 -42.10 -15.28
CA ASN A 266 30.87 -42.39 -13.94
C ASN A 266 32.15 -41.59 -13.61
N ASN A 267 32.89 -41.10 -14.60
CA ASN A 267 34.13 -40.33 -14.38
C ASN A 267 33.91 -38.85 -14.03
N ARG A 268 32.69 -38.29 -14.16
CA ARG A 268 32.44 -36.88 -13.80
C ARG A 268 32.04 -36.65 -12.33
N LYS A 269 31.83 -37.69 -11.52
CA LYS A 269 31.43 -37.55 -10.11
C LYS A 269 32.56 -37.74 -9.09
N PHE A 270 33.76 -38.07 -9.52
CA PHE A 270 34.91 -38.31 -8.63
C PHE A 270 36.19 -37.61 -9.11
N SER A 271 36.15 -36.30 -9.29
CA SER A 271 37.35 -35.47 -9.13
C SER A 271 36.97 -34.07 -8.62
N ASN A 272 37.77 -33.57 -7.70
CA ASN A 272 37.70 -32.25 -7.05
C ASN A 272 36.87 -32.14 -5.75
N LYS A 273 37.28 -32.91 -4.75
CA LYS A 273 37.37 -32.44 -3.35
C LYS A 273 38.67 -32.95 -2.74
N GLN A 274 39.75 -32.17 -2.81
CA GLN A 274 40.82 -32.10 -1.79
C GLN A 274 41.86 -31.03 -2.14
N GLY A 275 42.13 -30.17 -1.17
CA GLY A 275 42.97 -28.97 -1.23
C GLY A 275 42.13 -27.76 -0.76
N ASP A 276 42.33 -27.17 0.42
CA ASP A 276 43.38 -27.36 1.39
C ASP A 276 42.91 -26.98 2.80
N LYS A 277 43.61 -27.55 3.78
CA LYS A 277 43.52 -27.23 5.20
C LYS A 277 44.10 -25.84 5.48
N ARG A 278 43.60 -25.24 6.57
CA ARG A 278 44.27 -24.34 7.54
C ARG A 278 45.24 -23.29 7.00
#